data_AF-A0A9D1MD88-F1
#
_entry.id   AF-A0A9D1MD88-F1
#
_cell.length_a   1.000
_cell.length_b   1.000
_cell.length_c   1.000
_cell.angle_alpha   90.00
_cell.angle_beta   90.00
_cell.angle_gamma   90.00
#
_symmetry.space_group_name_H-M   'P 1'
#
loop_
_entity.id
_entity.type
_entity.pdbx_description
1 polymer ?
#
loop_
_entity_poly.entity_id
_entity_poly.type
_entity_poly.pdbx_seq_one_letter_code
_entity_poly.pdbx_strand_id
1 'polypeptide(L)'
;MKKNIIFAAAAAMTVALGGCSLSGEPTITEAPEEPAATISVMGEYALVDGFTQYSSPDGGFSIQLPEGSVINDADVNDVTITVASDYDNADMVSVKRETSGVYLIENTDQLDTMLEDDSIEVTGFVTLSRDGEYAGYKYSYDSVGNDELKGVVSMYMNTDGSAYRVEGIINNGGDAQNIEKMNTIVDTFVTYYVY
;
A
#
# COMPACT_ATOMS: atom_id res chain seq x y z
N MET A 1 7.18 -52.18 8.12
CA MET A 1 6.59 -52.94 7.00
C MET A 1 5.40 -52.15 6.47
N LYS A 2 5.32 -51.98 5.13
CA LYS A 2 4.12 -51.89 4.25
C LYS A 2 2.80 -51.34 4.83
N LYS A 3 1.95 -50.55 4.17
CA LYS A 3 1.85 -49.84 2.87
C LYS A 3 0.37 -49.36 2.83
N ASN A 4 0.03 -48.46 1.91
CA ASN A 4 -1.33 -48.15 1.38
C ASN A 4 -2.11 -47.12 2.23
N ILE A 5 -2.35 -45.86 1.83
CA ILE A 5 -3.00 -45.31 0.62
C ILE A 5 -4.30 -46.06 0.28
N ILE A 6 -5.46 -45.36 0.28
CA ILE A 6 -6.33 -45.13 -0.91
C ILE A 6 -7.77 -44.75 -0.50
N PHE A 7 -8.13 -43.51 -0.86
CA PHE A 7 -9.34 -43.02 -1.55
C PHE A 7 -10.76 -42.96 -0.95
N ALA A 8 -11.40 -41.90 -1.47
CA ALA A 8 -12.81 -41.71 -1.85
C ALA A 8 -13.73 -41.21 -0.74
N ALA A 9 -14.10 -39.92 -0.77
CA ALA A 9 -15.09 -39.29 -1.65
C ALA A 9 -16.52 -39.71 -1.29
N ALA A 10 -17.32 -38.76 -0.83
CA ALA A 10 -18.56 -38.35 -1.49
C ALA A 10 -19.33 -37.40 -0.59
N ALA A 11 -19.82 -36.33 -1.21
CA ALA A 11 -20.72 -35.35 -0.67
C ALA A 11 -22.03 -35.95 -0.13
N ALA A 12 -22.62 -35.28 0.84
CA ALA A 12 -24.06 -35.23 1.00
C ALA A 12 -24.45 -33.87 1.58
N MET A 13 -24.89 -32.97 0.70
CA MET A 13 -25.71 -31.84 1.10
C MET A 13 -26.96 -32.39 1.80
N THR A 14 -27.20 -31.96 3.03
CA THR A 14 -28.54 -32.03 3.63
C THR A 14 -28.84 -30.67 4.24
N VAL A 15 -29.73 -29.94 3.58
CA VAL A 15 -30.40 -28.78 4.13
C VAL A 15 -31.65 -29.29 4.83
N ALA A 16 -31.77 -29.03 6.13
CA ALA A 16 -33.04 -29.12 6.83
C ALA A 16 -33.12 -28.02 7.90
N LEU A 17 -34.08 -27.12 7.67
CA LEU A 17 -34.49 -26.03 8.55
C LEU A 17 -35.17 -26.58 9.81
N GLY A 18 -34.94 -25.91 10.95
CA GLY A 18 -35.92 -25.81 12.03
C GLY A 18 -35.52 -26.49 13.35
N GLY A 19 -35.03 -25.69 14.28
CA GLY A 19 -34.90 -26.08 15.69
C GLY A 19 -34.33 -24.94 16.53
N CYS A 20 -35.19 -24.09 17.09
CA CYS A 20 -34.79 -23.18 18.15
C CYS A 20 -34.36 -24.01 19.38
N SER A 21 -33.11 -23.87 19.80
CA SER A 21 -32.69 -24.16 21.17
C SER A 21 -31.65 -23.13 21.58
N LEU A 22 -32.00 -22.29 22.55
CA LEU A 22 -31.07 -21.41 23.24
C LEU A 22 -30.07 -22.27 24.01
N SER A 23 -28.77 -22.17 23.69
CA SER A 23 -27.67 -22.11 24.66
C SER A 23 -26.32 -22.06 23.94
N GLY A 24 -25.48 -21.08 24.31
CA GLY A 24 -24.02 -21.20 24.15
C GLY A 24 -23.37 -20.19 23.21
N GLU A 25 -22.59 -19.30 23.83
CA GLU A 25 -21.47 -18.51 23.28
C GLU A 25 -21.80 -17.33 22.34
N PRO A 26 -21.17 -16.15 22.55
CA PRO A 26 -21.14 -15.13 21.51
C PRO A 26 -20.33 -15.71 20.35
N THR A 27 -21.02 -16.09 19.28
CA THR A 27 -20.36 -16.36 18.00
C THR A 27 -19.73 -15.05 17.56
N ILE A 28 -18.41 -14.93 17.73
CA ILE A 28 -17.62 -14.00 16.92
C ILE A 28 -17.85 -14.48 15.49
N THR A 29 -18.75 -13.79 14.81
CA THR A 29 -18.85 -13.90 13.37
C THR A 29 -17.63 -13.13 12.90
N GLU A 30 -16.50 -13.82 12.72
CA GLU A 30 -15.47 -13.30 11.82
C GLU A 30 -16.20 -13.11 10.50
N ALA A 31 -16.50 -11.85 10.19
CA ALA A 31 -16.86 -11.49 8.83
C ALA A 31 -15.71 -12.04 7.97
N PRO A 32 -15.99 -12.72 6.84
CA PRO A 32 -14.92 -13.09 5.94
C PRO A 32 -14.20 -11.79 5.59
N GLU A 33 -12.92 -11.69 5.97
CA GLU A 33 -12.04 -10.62 5.53
C GLU A 33 -12.15 -10.59 4.01
N GLU A 34 -12.71 -9.49 3.49
CA GLU A 34 -12.68 -9.29 2.06
C GLU A 34 -11.21 -9.31 1.63
N PRO A 35 -10.83 -10.15 0.65
CA PRO A 35 -9.45 -10.16 0.19
C PRO A 35 -9.08 -8.74 -0.25
N ALA A 36 -7.93 -8.26 0.23
CA ALA A 36 -7.43 -6.93 -0.07
C ALA A 36 -7.48 -6.67 -1.58
N ALA A 37 -8.02 -5.51 -1.98
CA ALA A 37 -8.10 -5.14 -3.38
C ALA A 37 -6.69 -5.13 -4.01
N THR A 38 -6.58 -5.60 -5.26
CA THR A 38 -5.30 -5.68 -5.97
C THR A 38 -5.22 -4.64 -7.09
N ILE A 39 -4.12 -3.89 -7.16
CA ILE A 39 -3.84 -2.90 -8.22
C ILE A 39 -2.68 -3.40 -9.10
N SER A 40 -2.69 -3.12 -10.41
CA SER A 40 -1.60 -3.48 -11.32
C SER A 40 -0.68 -2.29 -11.61
N VAL A 41 0.65 -2.47 -11.54
CA VAL A 41 1.65 -1.37 -11.54
C VAL A 41 2.41 -1.21 -12.89
N MET A 42 2.11 -1.98 -13.95
CA MET A 42 2.94 -1.97 -15.18
C MET A 42 2.43 -1.03 -16.28
N GLY A 43 3.18 0.04 -16.53
CA GLY A 43 3.15 0.83 -17.76
C GLY A 43 3.85 2.18 -17.58
N GLU A 44 4.49 2.71 -18.63
CA GLU A 44 4.70 4.16 -18.71
C GLU A 44 3.33 4.81 -18.64
N TYR A 45 3.00 5.41 -17.49
CA TYR A 45 1.75 6.15 -17.35
C TYR A 45 1.74 7.30 -18.35
N ALA A 46 0.61 7.48 -19.04
CA ALA A 46 0.36 8.75 -19.70
C ALA A 46 0.51 9.87 -18.67
N LEU A 47 1.13 11.00 -19.07
CA LEU A 47 1.22 12.15 -18.19
C LEU A 47 -0.18 12.58 -17.76
N VAL A 48 -0.38 12.68 -16.46
CA VAL A 48 -1.59 13.24 -15.86
C VAL A 48 -1.55 14.75 -16.07
N ASP A 49 -2.68 15.34 -16.46
CA ASP A 49 -2.75 16.78 -16.69
C ASP A 49 -2.38 17.56 -15.41
N GLY A 50 -1.51 18.58 -15.54
CA GLY A 50 -0.95 19.32 -14.40
C GLY A 50 0.20 18.62 -13.66
N PHE A 51 0.67 17.46 -14.14
CA PHE A 51 1.81 16.75 -13.58
C PHE A 51 2.97 16.66 -14.57
N THR A 52 4.17 16.60 -14.01
CA THR A 52 5.43 16.43 -14.72
C THR A 52 6.13 15.18 -14.23
N GLN A 53 6.79 14.45 -15.14
CA GLN A 53 7.54 13.26 -14.74
C GLN A 53 8.90 13.68 -14.15
N TYR A 54 9.19 13.18 -12.95
CA TYR A 54 10.52 13.14 -12.37
C TYR A 54 11.11 11.75 -12.57
N SER A 55 12.40 11.69 -12.89
CA SER A 55 13.18 10.44 -12.95
C SER A 55 14.36 10.58 -12.01
N SER A 56 14.60 9.54 -11.22
CA SER A 56 15.70 9.55 -10.26
C SER A 56 17.06 9.67 -10.98
N PRO A 57 18.08 10.31 -10.36
CA PRO A 57 19.37 10.53 -11.02
C PRO A 57 20.10 9.25 -11.43
N ASP A 58 19.85 8.15 -10.71
CA ASP A 58 20.41 6.83 -10.98
C ASP A 58 19.56 6.00 -11.97
N GLY A 59 18.40 6.52 -12.39
CA GLY A 59 17.44 5.84 -13.26
C GLY A 59 16.69 4.69 -12.59
N GLY A 60 16.76 4.56 -11.26
CA GLY A 60 16.09 3.52 -10.49
C GLY A 60 14.56 3.63 -10.44
N PHE A 61 14.00 4.85 -10.57
CA PHE A 61 12.55 5.05 -10.58
C PHE A 61 12.10 6.30 -11.36
N SER A 62 10.81 6.38 -11.64
CA SER A 62 10.13 7.62 -11.99
C SER A 62 8.81 7.78 -11.23
N ILE A 63 8.36 9.03 -11.11
CA ILE A 63 7.11 9.41 -10.45
C ILE A 63 6.58 10.69 -11.09
N GLN A 64 5.27 10.87 -11.17
CA GLN A 64 4.69 12.11 -11.64
C GLN A 64 4.39 13.05 -10.48
N LEU A 65 4.84 14.31 -10.60
CA LEU A 65 4.75 15.33 -9.57
C LEU A 65 4.00 16.56 -10.09
N PRO A 66 3.19 17.22 -9.25
CA PRO A 66 2.56 18.48 -9.63
C PRO A 66 3.59 19.52 -10.07
N GLU A 67 3.24 20.33 -11.05
CA GLU A 67 4.08 21.46 -11.47
C GLU A 67 4.46 22.35 -10.27
N GLY A 68 5.72 22.78 -10.21
CA GLY A 68 6.22 23.60 -9.11
C GLY A 68 6.69 22.84 -7.86
N SER A 69 6.60 21.51 -7.85
CA SER A 69 7.20 20.70 -6.78
C SER A 69 8.71 20.94 -6.65
N VAL A 70 9.20 20.96 -5.42
CA VAL A 70 10.62 21.12 -5.10
C VAL A 70 11.21 19.78 -4.72
N ILE A 71 12.31 19.39 -5.37
CA ILE A 71 12.94 18.08 -5.22
C ILE A 71 14.27 18.24 -4.52
N ASN A 72 14.52 17.39 -3.52
CA ASN A 72 15.82 17.19 -2.89
C ASN A 72 16.23 15.72 -3.06
N ASP A 73 17.16 15.48 -3.97
CA ASP A 73 17.68 14.16 -4.36
C ASP A 73 19.19 14.04 -4.14
N ALA A 74 19.71 14.75 -3.13
CA ALA A 74 21.12 14.69 -2.75
C ALA A 74 21.57 13.27 -2.36
N ASP A 75 20.65 12.43 -1.84
CA ASP A 75 20.82 11.00 -1.71
C ASP A 75 19.79 10.28 -2.61
N VAL A 76 20.28 9.48 -3.56
CA VAL A 76 19.43 8.73 -4.50
C VAL A 76 18.60 7.65 -3.80
N ASN A 77 18.97 7.26 -2.57
CA ASN A 77 18.22 6.30 -1.77
C ASN A 77 17.23 6.97 -0.80
N ASP A 78 17.24 8.30 -0.69
CA ASP A 78 16.32 9.07 0.16
C ASP A 78 15.99 10.39 -0.54
N VAL A 79 15.04 10.31 -1.48
CA VAL A 79 14.57 11.47 -2.23
C VAL A 79 13.38 12.07 -1.50
N THR A 80 13.48 13.34 -1.14
CA THR A 80 12.38 14.10 -0.54
C THR A 80 11.84 15.11 -1.54
N ILE A 81 10.53 15.14 -1.68
CA ILE A 81 9.81 16.02 -2.59
C ILE A 81 8.82 16.83 -1.77
N THR A 82 8.94 18.15 -1.84
CA THR A 82 7.92 19.06 -1.32
C THR A 82 6.95 19.35 -2.45
N VAL A 83 5.72 18.90 -2.28
CA VAL A 83 4.65 19.17 -3.22
C VAL A 83 4.17 20.59 -2.94
N ALA A 84 4.23 21.45 -3.96
CA ALA A 84 3.75 22.82 -3.82
C ALA A 84 2.30 22.80 -3.30
N SER A 85 2.09 23.38 -2.12
CA SER A 85 0.76 23.61 -1.57
C SER A 85 0.59 25.12 -1.37
N ASP A 86 -0.65 25.59 -1.47
CA ASP A 86 -1.01 26.97 -1.19
C ASP A 86 -1.00 27.30 0.33
N TYR A 87 -0.51 26.37 1.17
CA TYR A 87 -0.60 26.42 2.63
C TYR A 87 0.78 26.43 3.30
N ASP A 88 0.87 27.03 4.50
CA ASP A 88 2.12 27.14 5.28
C ASP A 88 2.74 25.78 5.68
N ASN A 89 1.95 24.69 5.60
CA ASN A 89 2.40 23.32 5.78
C ASN A 89 2.30 22.57 4.44
N ALA A 90 3.42 22.41 3.74
CA ALA A 90 3.46 21.76 2.43
C ALA A 90 3.25 20.25 2.55
N ASP A 91 2.53 19.65 1.60
CA ASP A 91 2.46 18.20 1.47
C ASP A 91 3.84 17.67 1.05
N MET A 92 4.20 16.46 1.50
CA MET A 92 5.51 15.89 1.24
C MET A 92 5.38 14.49 0.66
N VAL A 93 6.28 14.15 -0.24
CA VAL A 93 6.51 12.77 -0.70
C VAL A 93 7.95 12.42 -0.40
N SER A 94 8.18 11.25 0.18
CA SER A 94 9.50 10.67 0.32
C SER A 94 9.56 9.35 -0.44
N VAL A 95 10.66 9.13 -1.14
CA VAL A 95 10.98 7.88 -1.82
C VAL A 95 12.27 7.36 -1.22
N LYS A 96 12.18 6.23 -0.51
CA LYS A 96 13.31 5.59 0.15
C LYS A 96 13.59 4.22 -0.43
N ARG A 97 14.85 3.91 -0.69
CA ARG A 97 15.28 2.56 -1.05
C ARG A 97 15.67 1.79 0.20
N GLU A 98 14.86 0.80 0.53
CA GLU A 98 15.07 -0.11 1.66
C GLU A 98 15.81 -1.36 1.18
N THR A 99 16.88 -1.75 1.90
CA THR A 99 17.70 -2.94 1.56
C THR A 99 17.69 -4.01 2.64
N SER A 100 17.04 -3.74 3.76
CA SER A 100 16.95 -4.65 4.90
C SER A 100 15.62 -4.48 5.62
N GLY A 101 15.11 -5.51 6.28
CA GLY A 101 13.85 -5.42 7.03
C GLY A 101 12.62 -5.21 6.14
N VAL A 102 12.71 -5.58 4.87
CA VAL A 102 11.62 -5.52 3.90
C VAL A 102 10.79 -6.79 4.01
N TYR A 103 9.48 -6.65 4.25
CA TYR A 103 8.56 -7.77 4.38
C TYR A 103 7.37 -7.61 3.46
N LEU A 104 6.95 -8.71 2.84
CA LEU A 104 5.69 -8.81 2.13
C LEU A 104 4.56 -8.93 3.16
N ILE A 105 3.60 -8.03 3.06
CA ILE A 105 2.43 -7.96 3.94
C ILE A 105 1.20 -8.22 3.09
N GLU A 106 0.40 -9.23 3.37
CA GLU A 106 -0.69 -9.65 2.48
C GLU A 106 -2.07 -9.13 2.93
N ASN A 107 -2.18 -8.64 4.16
CA ASN A 107 -3.42 -8.12 4.74
C ASN A 107 -3.16 -7.09 5.85
N THR A 108 -4.21 -6.42 6.28
CA THR A 108 -4.16 -5.39 7.33
C THR A 108 -3.71 -5.94 8.69
N ASP A 109 -4.16 -7.13 9.10
CA ASP A 109 -3.78 -7.72 10.39
C ASP A 109 -2.26 -7.94 10.52
N GLN A 110 -1.62 -8.40 9.45
CA GLN A 110 -0.17 -8.51 9.38
C GLN A 110 0.48 -7.13 9.46
N LEU A 111 -0.08 -6.13 8.77
CA LEU A 111 0.41 -4.76 8.80
C LEU A 111 0.36 -4.18 10.22
N ASP A 112 -0.78 -4.28 10.88
CA ASP A 112 -1.00 -3.74 12.22
C ASP A 112 -0.07 -4.40 13.25
N THR A 113 0.12 -5.71 13.14
CA THR A 113 1.07 -6.45 13.96
C THR A 113 2.51 -6.00 13.72
N MET A 114 2.85 -5.60 12.49
CA MET A 114 4.20 -5.21 12.12
C MET A 114 4.53 -3.75 12.42
N LEU A 115 3.57 -2.84 12.29
CA LEU A 115 3.77 -1.43 12.54
C LEU A 115 4.05 -1.18 14.03
N GLU A 116 3.31 -1.86 14.93
CA GLU A 116 3.36 -1.64 16.37
C GLU A 116 3.33 -0.14 16.76
N ASP A 117 2.68 0.68 15.94
CA ASP A 117 2.67 2.15 16.04
C ASP A 117 1.27 2.63 16.42
N ASP A 118 1.12 3.08 17.66
CA ASP A 118 -0.15 3.60 18.19
C ASP A 118 -0.43 5.05 17.78
N SER A 119 0.47 5.67 17.01
CA SER A 119 0.33 7.04 16.50
C SER A 119 -0.40 7.13 15.16
N ILE A 120 -0.74 5.99 14.54
CA ILE A 120 -1.48 5.94 13.27
C ILE A 120 -2.62 4.92 13.32
N GLU A 121 -3.70 5.21 12.59
CA GLU A 121 -4.82 4.29 12.36
C GLU A 121 -4.85 3.94 10.87
N VAL A 122 -4.72 2.65 10.52
CA VAL A 122 -4.78 2.20 9.13
C VAL A 122 -6.22 2.27 8.63
N THR A 123 -6.46 3.06 7.58
CA THR A 123 -7.80 3.33 7.03
C THR A 123 -8.04 2.65 5.68
N GLY A 124 -7.00 2.10 5.07
CA GLY A 124 -7.11 1.33 3.83
C GLY A 124 -5.86 0.51 3.54
N PHE A 125 -6.05 -0.62 2.88
CA PHE A 125 -4.98 -1.55 2.51
C PHE A 125 -5.28 -2.20 1.16
N VAL A 126 -4.27 -2.25 0.29
CA VAL A 126 -4.35 -2.87 -1.03
C VAL A 126 -3.05 -3.60 -1.35
N THR A 127 -3.19 -4.71 -2.06
CA THR A 127 -2.05 -5.46 -2.61
C THR A 127 -1.67 -4.89 -3.97
N LEU A 128 -0.37 -4.78 -4.23
CA LEU A 128 0.16 -4.34 -5.52
C LEU A 128 0.62 -5.56 -6.31
N SER A 129 0.25 -5.61 -7.58
CA SER A 129 0.61 -6.67 -8.50
C SER A 129 1.36 -6.15 -9.71
N ARG A 130 2.30 -6.95 -10.20
CA ARG A 130 3.06 -6.67 -11.41
C ARG A 130 3.06 -7.92 -12.28
N ASP A 131 2.43 -7.85 -13.45
CA ASP A 131 2.29 -8.99 -14.38
C ASP A 131 1.71 -10.26 -13.73
N GLY A 132 0.81 -10.08 -12.75
CA GLY A 132 0.20 -11.18 -11.99
C GLY A 132 1.05 -11.71 -10.82
N GLU A 133 2.22 -11.13 -10.57
CA GLU A 133 3.05 -11.42 -9.39
C GLU A 133 2.82 -10.41 -8.28
N TYR A 134 2.95 -10.86 -7.03
CA TYR A 134 2.84 -9.97 -5.87
C TYR A 134 4.06 -9.04 -5.80
N ALA A 135 3.83 -7.74 -5.98
CA ALA A 135 4.86 -6.72 -6.15
C ALA A 135 5.05 -5.85 -4.90
N GLY A 136 4.18 -5.99 -3.90
CA GLY A 136 4.22 -5.22 -2.65
C GLY A 136 2.83 -4.76 -2.24
N TYR A 137 2.71 -3.73 -1.42
CA TYR A 137 1.43 -3.29 -0.86
C TYR A 137 1.35 -1.78 -0.76
N LYS A 138 0.14 -1.26 -0.66
CA LYS A 138 -0.13 0.14 -0.36
C LYS A 138 -1.14 0.22 0.79
N TYR A 139 -0.93 1.15 1.69
CA TYR A 139 -1.88 1.44 2.76
C TYR A 139 -2.03 2.95 2.96
N SER A 140 -3.16 3.34 3.53
CA SER A 140 -3.44 4.70 3.96
C SER A 140 -3.66 4.72 5.46
N TYR A 141 -3.30 5.82 6.10
CA TYR A 141 -3.46 5.97 7.54
C TYR A 141 -3.87 7.40 7.91
N ASP A 142 -4.55 7.51 9.05
CA ASP A 142 -4.82 8.78 9.73
C ASP A 142 -3.91 8.89 10.96
N SER A 143 -3.41 10.08 11.28
CA SER A 143 -2.61 10.29 12.48
C SER A 143 -3.48 10.34 13.73
N VAL A 144 -3.15 9.52 14.73
CA VAL A 144 -3.79 9.56 16.04
C VAL A 144 -3.33 10.81 16.78
N GLY A 145 -4.28 11.72 17.01
CA GLY A 145 -4.02 13.00 17.70
C GLY A 145 -3.74 14.18 16.76
N ASN A 146 -3.78 13.97 15.44
CA ASN A 146 -3.79 15.05 14.46
C ASN A 146 -4.68 14.69 13.26
N ASP A 147 -5.96 15.03 13.33
CA ASP A 147 -6.96 14.74 12.29
C ASP A 147 -6.66 15.43 10.94
N GLU A 148 -5.78 16.44 10.92
CA GLU A 148 -5.34 17.12 9.70
C GLU A 148 -4.14 16.42 9.04
N LEU A 149 -3.51 15.45 9.70
CA LEU A 149 -2.38 14.70 9.15
C LEU A 149 -2.84 13.30 8.71
N LYS A 150 -2.69 13.06 7.41
CA LYS A 150 -2.93 11.75 6.79
C LYS A 150 -1.71 11.29 6.02
N GLY A 151 -1.58 9.98 5.86
CA GLY A 151 -0.51 9.39 5.08
C GLY A 151 -0.98 8.33 4.11
N VAL A 152 -0.21 8.16 3.05
CA VAL A 152 -0.31 7.04 2.12
C VAL A 152 1.08 6.48 1.88
N VAL A 153 1.23 5.17 2.03
CA VAL A 153 2.50 4.48 1.89
C VAL A 153 2.33 3.37 0.88
N SER A 154 3.22 3.33 -0.11
CA SER A 154 3.35 2.22 -1.06
C SER A 154 4.74 1.61 -0.94
N MET A 155 4.78 0.29 -0.86
CA MET A 155 5.99 -0.52 -0.82
C MET A 155 6.08 -1.32 -2.11
N TYR A 156 7.13 -1.11 -2.89
CA TYR A 156 7.40 -1.82 -4.14
C TYR A 156 8.62 -2.70 -3.98
N MET A 157 8.42 -4.02 -3.99
CA MET A 157 9.48 -5.01 -3.82
C MET A 157 10.20 -5.28 -5.13
N ASN A 158 11.53 -5.24 -5.08
CA ASN A 158 12.40 -5.62 -6.18
C ASN A 158 12.82 -7.10 -6.04
N THR A 159 13.18 -7.73 -7.16
CA THR A 159 13.61 -9.15 -7.18
C THR A 159 14.94 -9.39 -6.46
N ASP A 160 15.74 -8.35 -6.23
CA ASP A 160 16.99 -8.42 -5.48
C ASP A 160 16.77 -8.42 -3.95
N GLY A 161 15.52 -8.32 -3.50
CA GLY A 161 15.14 -8.26 -2.09
C GLY A 161 15.13 -6.84 -1.49
N SER A 162 15.51 -5.82 -2.26
CA SER A 162 15.30 -4.42 -1.90
C SER A 162 13.85 -3.99 -2.15
N ALA A 163 13.47 -2.82 -1.63
CA ALA A 163 12.18 -2.22 -1.93
C ALA A 163 12.29 -0.70 -2.05
N TYR A 164 11.33 -0.09 -2.75
CA TYR A 164 11.07 1.33 -2.64
C TYR A 164 9.88 1.57 -1.73
N ARG A 165 10.08 2.34 -0.66
CA ARG A 165 9.04 2.90 0.19
C ARG A 165 8.72 4.29 -0.32
N VAL A 166 7.52 4.48 -0.84
CA VAL A 166 6.98 5.77 -1.27
C VAL A 166 5.96 6.21 -0.25
N GLU A 167 6.25 7.26 0.50
CA GLU A 167 5.37 7.80 1.54
C GLU A 167 4.97 9.22 1.20
N GLY A 168 3.66 9.44 1.05
CA GLY A 168 3.04 10.75 0.96
C GLY A 168 2.46 11.17 2.31
N ILE A 169 2.86 12.33 2.82
CA ILE A 169 2.31 12.98 4.02
C ILE A 169 1.47 14.18 3.59
N ILE A 170 0.23 14.22 4.07
CA ILE A 170 -0.76 15.24 3.74
C ILE A 170 -0.99 16.06 5.00
N ASN A 171 -0.66 17.35 4.97
CA ASN A 171 -0.76 18.24 6.13
C ASN A 171 -2.14 18.93 6.28
N ASN A 172 -3.04 18.73 5.31
CA ASN A 172 -4.44 19.11 5.37
C ASN A 172 -5.31 17.96 4.85
N GLY A 173 -5.28 16.84 5.56
CA GLY A 173 -5.94 15.58 5.22
C GLY A 173 -7.47 15.65 5.21
N GLY A 174 -8.08 16.73 5.71
CA GLY A 174 -9.52 16.97 5.54
C GLY A 174 -9.91 17.36 4.11
N ASP A 175 -8.94 17.79 3.29
CA ASP A 175 -9.19 18.19 1.91
C ASP A 175 -9.11 16.98 0.96
N ALA A 176 -10.25 16.61 0.39
CA ALA A 176 -10.36 15.51 -0.57
C ALA A 176 -9.46 15.71 -1.80
N GLN A 177 -9.23 16.96 -2.24
CA GLN A 177 -8.35 17.23 -3.37
C GLN A 177 -6.89 16.94 -3.04
N ASN A 178 -6.44 17.23 -1.82
CA ASN A 178 -5.09 16.89 -1.39
C ASN A 178 -4.90 15.37 -1.26
N ILE A 179 -5.91 14.66 -0.74
CA ILE A 179 -5.90 13.20 -0.69
C ILE A 179 -5.84 12.59 -2.10
N GLU A 180 -6.67 13.07 -3.03
CA GLU A 180 -6.70 12.57 -4.41
C GLU A 180 -5.39 12.86 -5.15
N LYS A 181 -4.87 14.09 -5.00
CA LYS A 181 -3.57 14.50 -5.54
C LYS A 181 -2.45 13.60 -5.01
N MET A 182 -2.40 13.34 -3.70
CA MET A 182 -1.35 12.52 -3.11
C MET A 182 -1.45 11.05 -3.54
N ASN A 183 -2.66 10.49 -3.59
CA ASN A 183 -2.88 9.16 -4.15
C ASN A 183 -2.39 9.07 -5.59
N THR A 184 -2.71 10.07 -6.41
CA THR A 184 -2.24 10.15 -7.80
C THR A 184 -0.72 10.15 -7.89
N ILE A 185 -0.03 10.95 -7.07
CA ILE A 185 1.45 10.98 -7.05
C ILE A 185 1.99 9.59 -6.73
N VAL A 186 1.55 8.99 -5.63
CA VAL A 186 2.04 7.69 -5.18
C VAL A 186 1.73 6.58 -6.19
N ASP A 187 0.56 6.60 -6.82
CA ASP A 187 0.13 5.58 -7.79
C ASP A 187 0.87 5.68 -9.13
N THR A 188 1.44 6.84 -9.45
CA THR A 188 2.29 7.01 -10.65
C THR A 188 3.73 6.55 -10.46
N PHE A 189 4.11 6.09 -9.26
CA PHE A 189 5.44 5.58 -9.01
C PHE A 189 5.72 4.31 -9.83
N VAL A 190 6.85 4.32 -10.53
CA VAL A 190 7.34 3.18 -11.31
C VAL A 190 8.80 2.95 -10.96
N THR A 191 9.12 1.72 -10.54
CA THR A 191 10.50 1.25 -10.36
C THR A 191 11.03 0.65 -11.66
N TYR A 192 12.30 0.93 -12.00
CA TYR A 192 12.99 0.34 -13.13
C TYR A 192 14.06 -0.63 -12.63
N TYR A 193 14.15 -1.78 -13.30
CA TYR A 193 15.26 -2.70 -13.09
C TYR A 193 16.54 -2.12 -13.68
N VAL A 194 17.46 -1.71 -12.80
CA VAL A 194 18.84 -1.47 -13.22
C VAL A 194 19.51 -2.84 -13.32
N TYR A 195 19.61 -3.37 -14.55
CA TYR A 195 20.32 -4.60 -14.87
C TYR A 195 21.85 -4.47 -14.70
#